data_AF-A0A9E3N4G1-F1
#
_entry.id   AF-A0A9E3N4G1-F1
#
_cell.length_a   1.000
_cell.length_b   1.000
_cell.length_c   1.000
_cell.angle_alpha   90.00
_cell.angle_beta   90.00
_cell.angle_gamma   90.00
#
_symmetry.space_group_name_H-M   'P 1'
#
loop_
_entity.id
_entity.type
_entity.pdbx_description
1 polymer ?
#
loop_
_entity_poly.entity_id
_entity_poly.type
_entity_poly.pdbx_seq_one_letter_code
_entity_poly.pdbx_strand_id
1 'polypeptide(L)'
;MHTSTRAWTMKQPEDLSTIELPLDAALAKKRGRPPKDDKLSDAERARRYRARQKMRPKGVWNYEQVTAQARVEIERLLDGAAARPAGEAELVAQWAYGMFLLWDRVTAQRQQPDDRAALLALVAG
;
A
#
# COMPACT_ATOMS: atom_id res chain seq x y z
N MET A 1 13.43 46.35 15.39
CA MET A 1 13.63 44.94 14.95
C MET A 1 12.48 44.13 15.54
N HIS A 2 11.28 43.97 14.94
CA HIS A 2 10.90 43.18 13.74
C HIS A 2 11.47 41.76 13.83
N THR A 3 10.74 40.63 13.85
CA THR A 3 9.36 40.22 13.45
C THR A 3 9.05 38.89 14.18
N SER A 4 7.82 38.43 14.45
CA SER A 4 6.99 37.72 13.46
C SER A 4 5.69 37.18 14.10
N THR A 5 4.59 37.55 13.47
CA THR A 5 3.21 37.05 13.42
C THR A 5 2.98 35.55 13.69
N ARG A 6 1.87 35.21 14.35
CA ARG A 6 0.76 34.33 13.85
C ARG A 6 -0.24 34.07 14.98
N ALA A 7 -1.39 34.72 14.94
CA ALA A 7 -2.60 34.33 14.20
C ALA A 7 -3.55 33.54 15.11
N TRP A 8 -4.50 34.28 15.68
CA TRP A 8 -5.74 33.73 16.21
C TRP A 8 -6.47 33.04 15.06
N THR A 9 -6.52 31.71 15.05
CA THR A 9 -7.48 31.00 14.22
C THR A 9 -8.75 30.80 15.02
N MET A 10 -9.74 31.66 14.71
CA MET A 10 -11.15 31.51 15.07
C MET A 10 -11.60 30.07 14.84
N LYS A 11 -12.19 29.46 15.87
CA LYS A 11 -12.92 28.20 15.73
C LYS A 11 -14.03 28.41 14.70
N GLN A 12 -14.12 27.53 13.70
CA GLN A 12 -15.22 27.57 12.73
C GLN A 12 -16.53 27.23 13.46
N PRO A 13 -17.59 28.05 13.32
CA PRO A 13 -18.86 27.86 14.03
C PRO A 13 -19.71 26.69 13.49
N GLU A 14 -19.28 26.05 12.41
CA GLU A 14 -20.00 24.93 11.76
C GLU A 14 -19.75 23.57 12.44
N ASP A 15 -18.76 23.46 13.33
CA ASP A 15 -18.33 22.17 13.88
C ASP A 15 -19.18 21.75 15.09
N LEU A 16 -20.43 21.36 14.80
CA LEU A 16 -21.39 20.79 15.75
C LEU A 16 -20.96 19.42 16.33
N SER A 17 -19.79 18.89 15.94
CA SER A 17 -19.33 17.55 16.35
C SER A 17 -18.52 17.55 17.65
N THR A 18 -18.05 18.72 18.11
CA THR A 18 -17.26 18.81 19.35
C THR A 18 -18.19 18.94 20.56
N ILE A 19 -18.65 17.81 21.07
CA ILE A 19 -19.27 17.73 22.40
C ILE A 19 -18.16 17.92 23.43
N GLU A 20 -18.12 19.08 24.09
CA GLU A 20 -17.27 19.28 25.27
C GLU A 20 -17.81 18.40 26.40
N LEU A 21 -17.18 17.24 26.61
CA LEU A 21 -17.38 16.41 27.79
C LEU A 21 -16.72 17.11 28.99
N PRO A 22 -17.46 17.50 30.04
CA PRO A 22 -16.87 18.05 31.25
C PRO A 22 -16.16 16.93 32.00
N LEU A 23 -14.87 16.77 31.74
CA LEU A 23 -14.01 15.89 32.52
C LEU A 23 -13.64 16.62 33.81
N ASP A 24 -14.32 16.25 34.91
CA ASP A 24 -13.96 16.70 36.25
C ASP A 24 -12.50 16.37 36.56
N ALA A 25 -11.65 17.39 36.57
CA ALA A 25 -10.20 17.25 36.76
C ALA A 25 -9.81 16.64 38.13
N ALA A 26 -10.76 16.60 39.07
CA ALA A 26 -10.59 15.97 40.38
C ALA A 26 -10.68 14.43 40.34
N LEU A 27 -11.36 13.83 39.34
CA LEU A 27 -11.50 12.37 39.19
C LEU A 27 -10.42 11.72 38.31
N ALA A 28 -9.70 12.51 37.51
CA ALA A 28 -8.64 12.01 36.63
C ALA A 28 -7.34 11.66 37.38
N LYS A 29 -7.18 12.14 38.63
CA LYS A 29 -6.02 11.84 39.48
C LYS A 29 -6.35 10.68 40.42
N LYS A 30 -5.81 9.51 40.06
CA LYS A 30 -5.77 8.24 40.82
C LYS A 30 -6.91 7.27 40.52
N ARG A 31 -6.73 6.48 39.46
CA ARG A 31 -7.08 5.05 39.49
C ARG A 31 -6.23 4.30 38.48
N GLY A 32 -5.30 3.51 39.03
CA GLY A 32 -4.34 2.73 38.29
C GLY A 32 -5.01 1.77 37.32
N ARG A 33 -4.66 1.87 36.05
CA ARG A 33 -4.55 0.67 35.24
C ARG A 33 -3.14 0.15 35.51
N PRO A 34 -2.97 -0.98 36.22
CA PRO A 34 -1.69 -1.68 36.17
C PRO A 34 -1.29 -1.80 34.70
N PRO A 35 -0.02 -1.59 34.33
CA PRO A 35 0.43 -1.92 32.99
C PRO A 35 -0.08 -3.33 32.69
N LYS A 36 -0.79 -3.51 31.57
CA LYS A 36 -1.28 -4.85 31.18
C LYS A 36 -0.03 -5.73 31.12
N ASP A 37 0.11 -6.68 32.05
CA ASP A 37 1.34 -7.50 32.25
C ASP A 37 1.75 -8.25 30.97
N ASP A 38 0.81 -8.37 30.04
CA ASP A 38 0.95 -9.08 28.77
C ASP A 38 1.28 -8.16 27.57
N LYS A 39 1.70 -6.92 27.82
CA LYS A 39 2.27 -6.08 26.75
C LYS A 39 3.74 -6.47 26.56
N LEU A 40 3.99 -7.26 25.51
CA LEU A 40 5.33 -7.45 24.97
C LEU A 40 6.09 -6.12 24.97
N SER A 41 7.21 -6.08 25.68
CA SER A 41 8.09 -4.92 25.69
C SER A 41 8.47 -4.54 24.26
N ASP A 42 8.81 -3.27 24.01
CA ASP A 42 9.16 -2.82 22.66
C ASP A 42 10.35 -3.60 22.10
N ALA A 43 11.29 -3.97 22.97
CA ALA A 43 12.41 -4.85 22.64
C ALA A 43 11.93 -6.25 22.20
N GLU A 44 10.98 -6.84 22.91
CA GLU A 44 10.45 -8.17 22.58
C GLU A 44 9.56 -8.14 21.33
N ARG A 45 8.83 -7.04 21.10
CA ARG A 45 8.10 -6.80 19.84
C ARG A 45 9.07 -6.71 18.66
N ALA A 46 10.16 -5.94 18.80
CA ALA A 46 11.18 -5.82 17.77
C ALA A 46 11.88 -7.17 17.50
N ARG A 47 12.18 -7.94 18.55
CA ARG A 47 12.74 -9.30 18.45
C ARG A 47 11.81 -10.24 17.70
N ARG A 48 10.53 -10.30 18.06
CA ARG A 48 9.52 -11.13 17.37
C ARG A 48 9.29 -10.69 15.93
N TYR A 49 9.31 -9.39 15.65
CA TYR A 49 9.23 -8.86 14.29
C TYR A 49 10.41 -9.31 13.43
N ARG A 50 11.65 -9.15 13.93
CA ARG A 50 12.86 -9.63 13.24
C ARG A 50 12.86 -11.14 13.03
N ALA A 51 12.40 -11.92 14.02
CA ALA A 51 12.26 -13.36 13.90
C ALA A 51 11.25 -13.76 12.80
N ARG A 52 10.09 -13.08 12.72
CA ARG A 52 9.12 -13.26 11.64
C ARG A 52 9.68 -12.88 10.28
N GLN A 53 10.45 -11.80 10.18
CA GLN A 53 11.13 -11.40 8.93
C GLN A 53 12.22 -12.39 8.52
N LYS A 54 12.93 -13.01 9.48
CA LYS A 54 13.94 -14.04 9.22
C LYS A 54 13.31 -15.36 8.75
N MET A 55 12.12 -15.69 9.25
CA MET A 55 11.36 -16.88 8.87
C MET A 55 10.45 -16.68 7.66
N ARG A 56 10.28 -15.44 7.17
CA ARG A 56 9.64 -15.20 5.88
C ARG A 56 10.47 -15.94 4.84
N PRO A 57 9.86 -16.84 4.04
CA PRO A 57 10.58 -17.45 2.94
C PRO A 57 11.09 -16.32 2.06
N LYS A 58 12.41 -16.13 2.05
CA LYS A 58 13.09 -15.39 1.00
C LYS A 58 13.05 -16.30 -0.22
N GLY A 59 11.87 -16.48 -0.79
CA GLY A 59 11.72 -17.15 -2.07
C GLY A 59 12.64 -16.42 -3.03
N VAL A 60 13.67 -17.10 -3.51
CA VAL A 60 14.46 -16.60 -4.62
C VAL A 60 13.50 -16.57 -5.78
N TRP A 61 12.97 -15.39 -6.09
CA TRP A 61 12.07 -15.23 -7.22
C TRP A 61 12.87 -15.52 -8.50
N ASN A 62 12.26 -16.28 -9.41
CA ASN A 62 12.85 -16.60 -10.69
C ASN A 62 12.30 -15.62 -11.73
N TYR A 63 13.20 -14.93 -12.42
CA TYR A 63 12.84 -13.96 -13.47
C TYR A 63 11.98 -14.57 -14.58
N GLU A 64 12.35 -15.75 -15.08
CA GLU A 64 11.62 -16.43 -16.16
C GLU A 64 10.20 -16.80 -15.72
N GLN A 65 10.05 -17.28 -14.48
CA GLN A 65 8.73 -17.61 -13.92
C GLN A 65 7.86 -16.36 -13.75
N VAL A 66 8.44 -15.28 -13.22
CA VAL A 66 7.72 -14.00 -13.04
C VAL A 66 7.29 -13.42 -14.39
N THR A 67 8.16 -13.51 -15.40
CA THR A 67 7.89 -13.01 -16.75
C THR A 67 6.85 -13.85 -17.48
N ALA A 68 6.94 -15.18 -17.38
CA ALA A 68 5.94 -16.09 -17.96
C ALA A 68 4.58 -15.89 -17.29
N GLN A 69 4.53 -15.75 -15.96
CA GLN A 69 3.28 -15.47 -15.25
C GLN A 69 2.68 -14.12 -15.65
N ALA A 70 3.50 -13.07 -15.77
CA ALA A 70 3.03 -11.76 -16.19
C ALA A 70 2.42 -11.82 -17.59
N ARG A 71 3.06 -12.50 -18.53
CA ARG A 71 2.54 -12.73 -19.89
C ARG A 71 1.18 -13.44 -19.86
N VAL A 72 1.08 -14.58 -19.18
CA VAL A 72 -0.17 -15.35 -19.09
C VAL A 72 -1.31 -14.53 -18.49
N GLU A 73 -1.05 -13.75 -17.45
CA GLU A 73 -2.08 -12.92 -16.85
C GLU A 73 -2.51 -11.77 -17.76
N ILE A 74 -1.57 -11.12 -18.45
CA ILE A 74 -1.89 -10.08 -19.44
C ILE A 74 -2.76 -10.68 -20.57
N GLU A 75 -2.36 -11.81 -21.13
CA GLU A 75 -3.11 -12.51 -22.17
C GLU A 75 -4.51 -12.90 -21.67
N ARG A 76 -4.63 -13.46 -20.46
CA ARG A 76 -5.93 -13.81 -19.84
C ARG A 76 -6.84 -12.60 -19.64
N LEU A 77 -6.27 -11.45 -19.29
CA LEU A 77 -7.05 -10.22 -19.09
C LEU A 77 -7.59 -9.71 -20.42
N LEU A 78 -6.73 -9.67 -21.45
CA LEU A 78 -7.09 -9.18 -22.77
C LEU A 78 -7.97 -10.16 -23.54
N ASP A 79 -7.94 -11.44 -23.18
CA ASP A 79 -8.80 -12.46 -23.76
C ASP A 79 -10.29 -12.12 -23.56
N GLY A 80 -11.01 -12.04 -24.68
CA GLY A 80 -12.41 -11.63 -24.70
C GLY A 80 -12.68 -10.17 -24.30
N ALA A 81 -11.67 -9.31 -24.11
CA ALA A 81 -11.89 -7.90 -23.76
C ALA A 81 -12.70 -7.17 -24.86
N ALA A 82 -12.46 -7.49 -26.13
CA ALA A 82 -13.18 -6.92 -27.27
C ALA A 82 -14.68 -7.28 -27.32
N ALA A 83 -15.10 -8.35 -26.63
CA ALA A 83 -16.49 -8.76 -26.54
C ALA A 83 -17.27 -8.02 -25.42
N ARG A 84 -16.57 -7.23 -24.59
CA ARG A 84 -17.16 -6.53 -23.45
C ARG A 84 -17.67 -5.15 -23.85
N PRO A 85 -18.60 -4.56 -23.06
CA PRO A 85 -18.94 -3.15 -23.20
C PRO A 85 -17.70 -2.25 -23.10
N ALA A 86 -17.68 -1.16 -23.87
CA ALA A 86 -16.48 -0.32 -24.05
C ALA A 86 -15.83 0.13 -22.72
N GLY A 87 -16.63 0.54 -21.73
CA GLY A 87 -16.09 0.96 -20.43
C GLY A 87 -15.45 -0.18 -19.64
N GLU A 88 -15.99 -1.40 -19.74
CA GLU A 88 -15.38 -2.58 -19.11
C GLU A 88 -14.11 -3.02 -19.85
N ALA A 89 -14.12 -2.96 -21.19
CA ALA A 89 -12.95 -3.25 -22.01
C ALA A 89 -11.79 -2.30 -21.69
N GLU A 90 -12.07 -1.01 -21.50
CA GLU A 90 -11.07 -0.02 -21.12
C GLU A 90 -10.47 -0.30 -19.73
N LEU A 91 -11.31 -0.63 -18.74
CA LEU A 91 -10.83 -0.98 -17.39
C LEU A 91 -9.93 -2.22 -17.41
N VAL A 92 -10.28 -3.22 -18.22
CA VAL A 92 -9.48 -4.43 -18.41
C VAL A 92 -8.13 -4.10 -19.05
N ALA A 93 -8.12 -3.27 -20.09
CA ALA A 93 -6.89 -2.83 -20.75
C ALA A 93 -5.97 -2.04 -19.79
N GLN A 94 -6.54 -1.13 -19.00
CA GLN A 94 -5.79 -0.39 -17.97
C GLN A 94 -5.22 -1.33 -16.91
N TRP A 95 -5.96 -2.37 -16.52
CA TRP A 95 -5.49 -3.37 -15.56
C TRP A 95 -4.36 -4.23 -16.14
N ALA A 96 -4.46 -4.66 -17.40
CA ALA A 96 -3.39 -5.38 -18.10
C ALA A 96 -2.12 -4.51 -18.19
N TYR A 97 -2.26 -3.22 -18.51
CA TYR A 97 -1.15 -2.28 -18.48
C TYR A 97 -0.53 -2.12 -17.08
N GLY A 98 -1.36 -2.11 -16.03
CA GLY A 98 -0.90 -2.12 -14.64
C GLY A 98 -0.05 -3.34 -14.29
N MET A 99 -0.40 -4.53 -14.81
CA MET A 99 0.40 -5.74 -14.64
C MET A 99 1.76 -5.63 -15.31
N PHE A 100 1.82 -5.07 -16.53
CA PHE A 100 3.07 -4.76 -17.21
C PHE A 100 3.95 -3.81 -16.38
N LEU A 101 3.40 -2.71 -15.86
CA LEU A 101 4.14 -1.74 -15.05
C LEU A 101 4.70 -2.36 -13.76
N LEU A 102 3.92 -3.24 -13.12
CA LEU A 102 4.37 -3.96 -11.93
C LEU A 102 5.54 -4.89 -12.28
N TRP A 103 5.40 -5.68 -13.35
CA TRP A 103 6.48 -6.54 -13.84
C TRP A 103 7.74 -5.71 -14.16
N ASP A 104 7.62 -4.61 -14.92
CA ASP A 104 8.74 -3.75 -15.33
C ASP A 104 9.52 -3.26 -14.11
N ARG A 105 8.80 -2.83 -13.06
CA ARG A 105 9.41 -2.35 -11.81
C ARG A 105 10.05 -3.47 -10.99
N VAL A 106 9.42 -4.64 -10.89
CA VAL A 106 9.92 -5.77 -10.09
C VAL A 106 11.17 -6.38 -10.73
N THR A 107 11.23 -6.41 -12.06
CA THR A 107 12.30 -7.08 -12.79
C THR A 107 13.41 -6.15 -13.28
N ALA A 108 13.29 -4.83 -13.12
CA ALA A 108 14.16 -3.80 -13.71
C ALA A 108 15.69 -4.08 -13.70
N GLN A 109 16.21 -4.73 -12.65
CA GLN A 109 17.65 -5.03 -12.53
C GLN A 109 18.09 -6.32 -13.23
N ARG A 110 17.15 -7.13 -13.72
CA ARG A 110 17.35 -8.49 -14.24
C ARG A 110 16.66 -8.75 -15.58
N GLN A 111 16.10 -7.71 -16.21
CA GLN A 111 15.41 -7.84 -17.49
C GLN A 111 16.34 -8.39 -18.57
N GLN A 112 15.85 -9.36 -19.32
CA GLN A 112 16.50 -9.80 -20.55
C GLN A 112 16.20 -8.82 -21.68
N PRO A 113 17.04 -8.78 -22.73
CA PRO A 113 16.73 -8.04 -23.95
C PRO A 113 15.36 -8.45 -24.49
N ASP A 114 14.65 -7.51 -25.12
CA ASP A 114 13.40 -7.70 -25.84
C ASP A 114 12.15 -8.05 -25.00
N ASP A 115 12.28 -8.66 -23.81
CA ASP A 115 11.13 -9.04 -22.96
C ASP A 115 10.21 -7.86 -22.63
N ARG A 116 10.82 -6.70 -22.34
CA ARG A 116 10.09 -5.47 -22.05
C ARG A 116 9.29 -5.01 -23.26
N ALA A 117 9.87 -5.06 -24.46
CA ALA A 117 9.19 -4.68 -25.70
C ALA A 117 8.07 -5.68 -26.03
N ALA A 118 8.32 -6.98 -25.84
CA ALA A 118 7.36 -8.04 -26.08
C ALA A 118 6.13 -7.92 -25.16
N LEU A 119 6.33 -7.68 -23.86
CA LEU A 119 5.22 -7.50 -22.92
C LEU A 119 4.48 -6.17 -23.15
N LEU A 120 5.18 -5.10 -23.51
CA LEU A 120 4.55 -3.83 -23.86
C LEU A 120 3.67 -3.96 -25.11
N ALA A 121 4.12 -4.73 -26.11
CA ALA A 121 3.35 -4.98 -27.33
C ALA A 121 2.03 -5.72 -27.06
N LEU A 122 1.98 -6.60 -26.04
CA LEU A 122 0.75 -7.29 -25.66
C LEU A 122 -0.29 -6.32 -25.09
N VAL A 123 0.11 -5.33 -24.30
CA VAL A 123 -0.81 -4.39 -23.64
C VAL A 123 -1.14 -3.15 -24.48
N ALA A 124 -0.37 -2.88 -25.53
CA ALA A 124 -0.55 -1.74 -26.42
C ALA A 124 -1.27 -2.09 -27.74
N GLY A 125 -1.50 -3.37 -28.01
CA GLY A 125 -2.27 -3.87 -29.15
C GLY A 125 -3.76 -3.92 -28.87
#